data_AF-A0A925X8Q3-F1
#
_entry.id   AF-A0A925X8Q3-F1
#
_cell.length_a   1.000
_cell.length_b   1.000
_cell.length_c   1.000
_cell.angle_alpha   90.00
_cell.angle_beta   90.00
_cell.angle_gamma   90.00
#
_symmetry.space_group_name_H-M   'P 1'
#
loop_
_entity.id
_entity.type
_entity.pdbx_description
1 polymer ?
#
loop_
_entity_poly.entity_id
_entity_poly.type
_entity_poly.pdbx_seq_one_letter_code
_entity_poly.pdbx_strand_id
1 'polypeptide(L)'
;MKLNQSARLLLLSLIVSVIHHTDHVLRIDHSGWPFLPQITSFTYSLLVYPIFLFIFLAKPWYQVFGTAFLFLFATIAHIFFEPMGDKFHTWAYGSNLSGHIGEENMLRQNSVFLGVCSIVLAMFLSLVLFATLLSFIKEARRAKTNNFIENNLKPANSRSV
;
A
#
# COMPACT_ATOMS: atom_id res chain seq x y z
N MET A 1 10.08 11.64 -19.12
CA MET A 1 8.88 10.82 -19.35
C MET A 1 7.79 11.27 -18.40
N LYS A 2 6.62 11.74 -18.88
CA LYS A 2 5.53 12.20 -17.98
C LYS A 2 4.78 10.97 -17.44
N LEU A 3 4.72 10.81 -16.11
CA LEU A 3 3.90 9.78 -15.47
C LEU A 3 2.42 10.04 -15.75
N ASN A 4 1.70 9.00 -16.19
CA ASN A 4 0.24 9.04 -16.29
C ASN A 4 -0.40 9.10 -14.89
N GLN A 5 -1.70 9.41 -14.82
CA GLN A 5 -2.39 9.59 -13.54
C GLN A 5 -2.35 8.34 -12.66
N SER A 6 -2.52 7.14 -13.22
CA SER A 6 -2.49 5.89 -12.48
C SER A 6 -1.11 5.62 -11.87
N ALA A 7 -0.04 5.86 -12.61
CA ALA A 7 1.33 5.72 -12.10
C ALA A 7 1.66 6.76 -11.02
N ARG A 8 1.10 7.98 -11.10
CA ARG A 8 1.22 8.97 -10.03
C ARG A 8 0.51 8.52 -8.75
N LEU A 9 -0.68 7.95 -8.87
CA LEU A 9 -1.42 7.39 -7.72
C LEU A 9 -0.68 6.19 -7.12
N LEU A 10 -0.14 5.30 -7.95
CA LEU A 10 0.68 4.17 -7.49
C LEU A 10 1.94 4.65 -6.77
N LEU A 11 2.61 5.68 -7.29
CA LEU A 11 3.76 6.30 -6.62
C LEU A 11 3.37 6.91 -5.28
N LEU A 12 2.22 7.58 -5.21
CA LEU A 12 1.68 8.09 -3.95
C LEU A 12 1.40 6.94 -2.96
N SER A 13 0.77 5.85 -3.41
CA SER A 13 0.56 4.66 -2.58
C SER A 13 1.88 4.09 -2.04
N LEU A 14 2.93 4.04 -2.87
CA LEU A 14 4.25 3.58 -2.44
C LEU A 14 4.84 4.50 -1.36
N ILE A 15 4.81 5.82 -1.58
CA ILE A 15 5.31 6.80 -0.61
C ILE A 15 4.57 6.67 0.72
N VAL A 16 3.23 6.63 0.68
CA VAL A 16 2.41 6.49 1.89
C VAL A 16 2.66 5.14 2.57
N SER A 17 2.87 4.06 1.80
CA SER A 17 3.24 2.75 2.35
C SER A 17 4.58 2.76 3.06
N VAL A 18 5.59 3.47 2.54
CA VAL A 18 6.88 3.66 3.23
C VAL A 18 6.70 4.42 4.54
N ILE A 19 5.94 5.52 4.53
CA ILE A 19 5.66 6.30 5.73
C ILE A 19 4.90 5.43 6.76
N HIS A 20 3.94 4.62 6.31
CA HIS A 20 3.17 3.72 7.16
C HIS A 20 4.03 2.60 7.77
N HIS A 21 4.95 2.00 7.02
CA HIS A 21 5.90 1.04 7.61
C HIS A 21 6.91 1.72 8.55
N THR A 22 7.26 2.98 8.29
CA THR A 22 8.11 3.76 9.21
C THR A 22 7.39 3.99 10.54
N ASP A 23 6.08 4.30 10.50
CA ASP A 23 5.23 4.39 11.70
C ASP A 23 5.29 3.10 12.55
N HIS A 24 5.22 1.92 11.91
CA HIS A 24 5.40 0.64 12.60
C HIS A 24 6.77 0.48 13.26
N VAL A 25 7.84 0.78 12.53
CA VAL A 25 9.21 0.72 13.07
C VAL A 25 9.36 1.63 14.28
N LEU A 26 8.86 2.86 14.19
CA LEU A 26 8.97 3.84 15.26
C LEU A 26 8.17 3.46 16.49
N ARG A 27 7.02 2.80 16.34
CA ARG A 27 6.27 2.31 17.49
C ARG A 27 6.90 1.10 18.17
N ILE A 28 7.84 0.40 17.52
CA ILE A 28 8.45 -0.88 17.95
C ILE A 28 7.44 -2.03 18.05
N ASP A 29 6.20 -1.75 18.44
CA ASP A 29 5.11 -2.70 18.44
C ASP A 29 4.82 -3.22 17.02
N HIS A 30 4.52 -4.52 16.93
CA HIS A 30 4.31 -5.24 15.67
C HIS A 30 5.50 -5.30 14.69
N SER A 31 6.59 -4.55 14.93
CA SER A 31 7.82 -4.64 14.14
C SER A 31 8.46 -6.02 14.23
N GLY A 32 9.21 -6.36 13.21
CA GLY A 32 9.95 -7.61 13.12
C GLY A 32 11.21 -7.43 12.31
N TRP A 33 11.72 -8.52 11.77
CA TRP A 33 12.87 -8.50 10.88
C TRP A 33 12.61 -7.56 9.69
N PRO A 34 13.59 -6.73 9.27
CA PRO A 34 15.01 -6.72 9.69
C PRO A 34 15.34 -5.84 10.90
N PHE A 35 14.37 -5.18 11.53
CA PHE A 35 14.62 -4.26 12.64
C PHE A 35 14.73 -4.96 13.98
N LEU A 36 13.97 -6.05 14.15
CA LEU A 36 14.02 -6.93 15.32
C LEU A 36 14.27 -8.38 14.89
N PRO A 37 14.87 -9.26 15.72
CA PRO A 37 15.19 -10.63 15.32
C PRO A 37 13.97 -11.50 14.98
N GLN A 38 12.80 -11.19 15.54
CA GLN A 38 11.56 -11.94 15.35
C GLN A 38 10.96 -11.76 13.96
N ILE A 39 10.42 -12.85 13.40
CA ILE A 39 9.58 -12.79 12.21
C ILE A 39 8.14 -12.52 12.64
N THR A 40 7.57 -11.40 12.18
CA THR A 40 6.20 -10.99 12.50
C THR A 40 5.39 -10.71 11.23
N SER A 41 4.11 -10.35 11.38
CA SER A 41 3.28 -9.90 10.25
C SER A 41 3.91 -8.73 9.48
N PHE A 42 4.66 -7.85 10.18
CA PHE A 42 5.43 -6.78 9.57
C PHE A 42 6.51 -7.32 8.61
N THR A 43 7.22 -8.39 8.97
CA THR A 43 8.24 -8.98 8.09
C THR A 43 7.64 -9.43 6.76
N TYR A 44 6.48 -10.08 6.80
CA TYR A 44 5.77 -10.48 5.58
C TYR A 44 5.20 -9.29 4.81
N SER A 45 4.78 -8.22 5.50
CA SER A 45 4.28 -7.02 4.82
C SER A 45 5.34 -6.32 3.98
N LEU A 46 6.64 -6.53 4.22
CA LEU A 46 7.71 -6.00 3.36
C LEU A 46 7.64 -6.52 1.91
N LEU A 47 6.93 -7.63 1.65
CA LEU A 47 6.66 -8.11 0.30
C LEU A 47 5.83 -7.13 -0.55
N VAL A 48 5.19 -6.13 0.05
CA VAL A 48 4.50 -5.09 -0.72
C VAL A 48 5.44 -4.34 -1.66
N TYR A 49 6.73 -4.17 -1.32
CA TYR A 49 7.68 -3.43 -2.15
C TYR A 49 8.03 -4.12 -3.47
N PRO A 50 8.42 -5.41 -3.51
CA PRO A 50 8.56 -6.11 -4.79
C PRO A 50 7.24 -6.21 -5.56
N ILE A 51 6.08 -6.25 -4.88
CA ILE A 51 4.77 -6.20 -5.55
C ILE A 51 4.54 -4.83 -6.20
N PHE A 52 4.86 -3.72 -5.53
CA PHE A 52 4.80 -2.38 -6.13
C PHE A 52 5.68 -2.31 -7.40
N LEU A 53 6.91 -2.81 -7.33
CA LEU A 53 7.81 -2.87 -8.48
C LEU A 53 7.19 -3.68 -9.63
N PHE A 54 6.60 -4.84 -9.33
CA PHE A 54 5.86 -5.63 -10.31
C PHE A 54 4.73 -4.83 -10.96
N ILE A 55 3.91 -4.13 -10.18
CA ILE A 55 2.79 -3.33 -10.70
C ILE A 55 3.29 -2.19 -11.61
N PHE A 56 4.40 -1.53 -11.27
CA PHE A 56 4.99 -0.50 -12.13
C PHE A 56 5.37 -1.02 -13.52
N LEU A 57 5.79 -2.28 -13.61
CA LEU A 57 6.27 -2.92 -14.84
C LEU A 57 5.20 -3.76 -15.56
N ALA A 58 4.05 -3.98 -14.91
CA ALA A 58 3.02 -4.90 -15.37
C ALA A 58 2.14 -4.33 -16.51
N LYS A 59 1.53 -5.24 -17.29
CA LYS A 59 0.48 -4.89 -18.27
C LYS A 59 -0.83 -4.51 -17.55
N PRO A 60 -1.78 -3.79 -18.18
CA PRO A 60 -2.89 -3.15 -17.48
C PRO A 60 -3.73 -4.06 -16.57
N TRP A 61 -4.08 -5.27 -17.00
CA TRP A 61 -4.84 -6.19 -16.14
C TRP A 61 -4.02 -6.76 -14.99
N TYR A 62 -2.73 -7.01 -15.18
CA TYR A 62 -1.84 -7.40 -14.08
C TYR A 62 -1.64 -6.26 -13.07
N GLN A 63 -1.68 -5.00 -13.52
CA GLN A 63 -1.68 -3.84 -12.62
C GLN A 63 -2.93 -3.81 -11.74
N VAL A 64 -4.10 -4.10 -12.33
CA VAL A 64 -5.35 -4.23 -11.58
C VAL A 64 -5.25 -5.34 -10.54
N PHE A 65 -4.81 -6.55 -10.93
CA PHE A 65 -4.69 -7.68 -10.01
C PHE A 65 -3.71 -7.39 -8.87
N GLY A 66 -2.51 -6.88 -9.17
CA GLY A 66 -1.53 -6.54 -8.15
C GLY A 66 -2.02 -5.47 -7.20
N THR A 67 -2.68 -4.42 -7.71
CA THR A 67 -3.20 -3.34 -6.86
C THR A 67 -4.39 -3.81 -6.01
N ALA A 68 -5.27 -4.66 -6.56
CA ALA A 68 -6.37 -5.27 -5.81
C ALA A 68 -5.85 -6.14 -4.67
N PHE A 69 -4.80 -6.94 -4.94
CA PHE A 69 -4.12 -7.72 -3.91
C PHE A 69 -3.57 -6.83 -2.80
N LEU A 70 -2.81 -5.77 -3.13
CA LEU A 70 -2.27 -4.83 -2.13
C LEU A 70 -3.38 -4.19 -1.29
N PHE A 71 -4.47 -3.75 -1.92
CA PHE A 71 -5.60 -3.14 -1.23
C PHE A 71 -6.27 -4.10 -0.25
N LEU A 72 -6.57 -5.33 -0.71
CA LEU A 72 -7.19 -6.35 0.15
C LEU A 72 -6.27 -6.77 1.29
N PHE A 73 -4.98 -6.98 0.98
CA PHE A 73 -3.97 -7.32 1.97
C PHE A 73 -3.88 -6.25 3.07
N ALA A 74 -3.75 -4.97 2.69
CA ALA A 74 -3.70 -3.86 3.65
C ALA A 74 -4.99 -3.76 4.48
N THR A 75 -6.15 -3.93 3.84
CA THR A 75 -7.45 -3.87 4.53
C THR A 75 -7.57 -4.98 5.57
N ILE A 76 -7.23 -6.22 5.20
CA ILE A 76 -7.25 -7.38 6.12
C ILE A 76 -6.25 -7.16 7.26
N ALA A 77 -5.03 -6.72 6.95
CA ALA A 77 -4.01 -6.39 7.95
C ALA A 77 -4.53 -5.38 8.99
N HIS A 78 -5.13 -4.28 8.54
CA HIS A 78 -5.63 -3.22 9.43
C HIS A 78 -6.89 -3.57 10.22
N ILE A 79 -7.62 -4.61 9.82
CA ILE A 79 -8.81 -5.08 10.55
C ILE A 79 -8.41 -6.12 11.60
N PHE A 80 -7.55 -7.08 11.23
CA PHE A 80 -7.33 -8.28 12.04
C PHE A 80 -5.97 -8.33 12.75
N PHE A 81 -4.93 -7.72 12.20
CA PHE A 81 -3.56 -7.85 12.72
C PHE A 81 -3.06 -6.56 13.36
N GLU A 82 -3.50 -5.41 12.87
CA GLU A 82 -3.12 -4.10 13.39
C GLU A 82 -4.35 -3.18 13.50
N PRO A 83 -5.29 -3.50 14.42
CA PRO A 83 -6.47 -2.69 14.66
C PRO A 83 -6.12 -1.22 14.93
N MET A 84 -6.98 -0.32 14.47
CA MET A 84 -6.77 1.13 14.64
C MET A 84 -6.66 1.55 16.12
N GLY A 85 -7.34 0.83 17.01
CA GLY A 85 -7.25 1.07 18.46
C GLY A 85 -5.85 0.84 19.00
N ASP A 86 -5.20 -0.25 18.59
CA ASP A 86 -3.85 -0.60 19.05
C ASP A 86 -2.82 0.43 18.55
N LYS A 87 -2.95 0.84 17.29
CA LYS A 87 -2.11 1.91 16.69
C LYS A 87 -2.14 3.21 17.48
N PHE A 88 -3.34 3.61 17.89
CA PHE A 88 -3.54 4.81 18.69
C PHE A 88 -3.00 4.62 20.09
N HIS A 89 -3.34 3.50 20.73
CA HIS A 89 -2.93 3.23 22.10
C HIS A 89 -1.41 3.24 22.24
N THR A 90 -0.68 2.60 21.34
CA THR A 90 0.78 2.54 21.43
C THR A 90 1.43 3.92 21.36
N TRP A 91 0.95 4.80 20.48
CA TRP A 91 1.45 6.18 20.45
C TRP A 91 0.98 7.01 21.64
N ALA A 92 -0.27 6.86 22.07
CA ALA A 92 -0.85 7.72 23.10
C ALA A 92 -0.42 7.35 24.52
N TYR A 93 -0.18 6.07 24.78
CA TYR A 93 -0.03 5.53 26.13
C TYR A 93 1.07 4.47 26.28
N GLY A 94 1.75 4.10 25.19
CA GLY A 94 2.71 3.01 25.17
C GLY A 94 2.10 1.67 24.73
N SER A 95 2.96 0.71 24.39
CA SER A 95 2.53 -0.56 23.81
C SER A 95 1.79 -1.43 24.83
N ASN A 96 0.63 -1.94 24.43
CA ASN A 96 -0.14 -2.95 25.17
C ASN A 96 -0.02 -4.35 24.55
N LEU A 97 0.86 -4.52 23.56
CA LEU A 97 0.96 -5.75 22.81
C LEU A 97 1.70 -6.81 23.65
N SER A 98 1.21 -8.05 23.61
CA SER A 98 1.85 -9.18 24.29
C SER A 98 3.33 -9.29 23.87
N GLY A 99 4.23 -9.32 24.84
CA GLY A 99 5.69 -9.32 24.62
C GLY A 99 6.35 -7.94 24.54
N HIS A 100 5.59 -6.85 24.41
CA HIS A 100 6.07 -5.46 24.41
C HIS A 100 5.24 -4.59 25.37
N ILE A 101 4.67 -5.18 26.44
CA ILE A 101 3.76 -4.50 27.36
C ILE A 101 4.53 -3.43 28.15
N GLY A 102 4.07 -2.18 28.06
CA GLY A 102 4.69 -1.05 28.73
C GLY A 102 5.99 -0.57 28.08
N GLU A 103 6.40 -1.15 26.95
CA GLU A 103 7.54 -0.64 26.20
C GLU A 103 7.19 0.71 25.57
N GLU A 104 8.12 1.65 25.72
CA GLU A 104 8.05 2.95 25.06
C GLU A 104 8.42 2.78 23.58
N ASN A 105 7.77 3.55 22.72
CA ASN A 105 8.16 3.65 21.30
C ASN A 105 9.60 4.17 21.16
N MET A 106 10.19 4.08 19.96
CA MET A 106 11.59 4.48 19.70
C MET A 106 11.86 5.94 20.08
N LEU A 107 10.84 6.80 20.05
CA LEU A 107 10.94 8.22 20.38
C LEU A 107 10.82 8.49 21.89
N ARG A 108 10.54 7.47 22.71
CA ARG A 108 10.31 7.55 24.15
C ARG A 108 9.29 8.63 24.52
N GLN A 109 8.27 8.77 23.67
CA GLN A 109 7.26 9.82 23.81
C GLN A 109 5.87 9.27 23.62
N ASN A 110 5.00 9.52 24.60
CA ASN A 110 3.57 9.29 24.48
C ASN A 110 2.87 10.56 23.98
N SER A 111 2.16 10.46 22.85
CA SER A 111 1.51 11.57 22.18
C SER A 111 0.21 11.12 21.50
N VAL A 112 -0.92 11.62 22.01
CA VAL A 112 -2.25 11.46 21.41
C VAL A 112 -2.27 11.94 19.96
N PHE A 113 -1.54 13.03 19.67
CA PHE A 113 -1.45 13.57 18.32
C PHE A 113 -0.82 12.57 17.35
N LEU A 114 0.28 11.92 17.73
CA LEU A 114 0.93 10.89 16.91
C LEU A 114 0.00 9.67 16.73
N GLY A 115 -0.77 9.31 17.75
CA GLY A 115 -1.78 8.25 17.65
C GLY A 115 -2.85 8.56 16.61
N VAL A 116 -3.39 9.78 16.60
CA VAL A 116 -4.36 10.22 15.58
C VAL A 116 -3.70 10.24 14.19
N CYS A 117 -2.49 10.78 14.07
CA CYS A 117 -1.74 10.79 12.82
C CYS A 117 -1.55 9.38 12.24
N SER A 118 -1.25 8.39 13.09
CA SER A 118 -1.06 7.01 12.66
C SER A 118 -2.35 6.37 12.12
N ILE A 119 -3.50 6.59 12.79
CA ILE A 119 -4.80 6.14 12.26
C ILE A 119 -5.08 6.79 10.91
N VAL A 120 -4.92 8.12 10.82
CA VAL A 120 -5.17 8.87 9.59
C VAL A 120 -4.27 8.37 8.46
N LEU A 121 -3.00 8.09 8.76
CA LEU A 121 -2.03 7.54 7.80
C LEU A 121 -2.48 6.17 7.27
N ALA A 122 -2.92 5.26 8.15
CA ALA A 122 -3.41 3.94 7.75
C ALA A 122 -4.69 4.02 6.89
N MET A 123 -5.63 4.89 7.26
CA MET A 123 -6.84 5.15 6.47
C MET A 123 -6.50 5.77 5.12
N PHE A 124 -5.56 6.72 5.10
CA PHE A 124 -5.13 7.38 3.88
C PHE A 124 -4.44 6.40 2.91
N LEU A 125 -3.61 5.48 3.41
CA LEU A 125 -3.03 4.42 2.60
C LEU A 125 -4.11 3.58 1.89
N SER A 126 -5.13 3.15 2.64
CA SER A 126 -6.26 2.38 2.11
C SER A 126 -7.02 3.16 1.03
N LEU A 127 -7.26 4.45 1.25
CA LEU A 127 -7.96 5.31 0.31
C LEU A 127 -7.17 5.51 -0.99
N VAL A 128 -5.85 5.74 -0.90
CA VAL A 128 -5.01 5.92 -2.10
C VAL A 128 -4.86 4.60 -2.87
N LEU A 129 -4.72 3.46 -2.19
CA LEU A 129 -4.70 2.14 -2.84
C LEU A 129 -6.02 1.87 -3.58
N PHE A 130 -7.16 2.18 -2.96
CA PHE A 130 -8.47 2.05 -3.61
C PHE A 130 -8.61 2.97 -4.83
N ALA A 131 -8.20 4.24 -4.72
CA ALA A 131 -8.19 5.17 -5.83
C ALA A 131 -7.28 4.71 -6.98
N THR A 132 -6.11 4.17 -6.66
CA THR A 132 -5.16 3.58 -7.62
C THR A 132 -5.79 2.40 -8.35
N LEU A 133 -6.47 1.51 -7.62
CA LEU A 133 -7.18 0.37 -8.21
C LEU A 133 -8.25 0.83 -9.22
N LEU A 134 -9.09 1.80 -8.83
CA LEU A 134 -10.11 2.36 -9.74
C LEU A 134 -9.48 3.01 -10.98
N SER A 135 -8.33 3.69 -10.81
CA SER A 135 -7.58 4.29 -11.93
C SER A 135 -7.11 3.23 -12.92
N PHE A 136 -6.49 2.14 -12.43
CA PHE A 136 -6.02 1.05 -13.28
C PHE A 136 -7.17 0.29 -13.95
N ILE A 137 -8.30 0.09 -13.28
CA ILE A 137 -9.49 -0.53 -13.92
C ILE A 137 -9.95 0.32 -15.11
N LYS A 138 -10.02 1.65 -14.95
CA LYS A 138 -10.38 2.56 -16.05
C LYS A 138 -9.37 2.47 -17.20
N GLU A 139 -8.08 2.40 -16.89
CA GLU A 139 -7.01 2.32 -17.88
C GLU A 139 -6.99 0.99 -18.64
N ALA A 140 -7.13 -0.15 -17.93
CA ALA A 140 -7.18 -1.47 -18.53
C ALA A 140 -8.39 -1.64 -19.48
N ARG A 141 -9.55 -1.06 -19.12
CA ARG A 141 -10.72 -1.03 -19.99
C ARG A 141 -10.46 -0.22 -21.26
N ARG A 142 -9.87 0.98 -21.15
CA ARG A 142 -9.50 1.81 -22.32
C ARG A 142 -8.52 1.10 -23.25
N ALA A 143 -7.48 0.47 -22.70
CA ALA A 143 -6.49 -0.26 -23.49
C ALA A 143 -7.12 -1.42 -24.27
N LYS A 144 -8.05 -2.18 -23.65
CA LYS A 144 -8.79 -3.25 -24.33
C LYS A 144 -9.63 -2.72 -25.50
N THR A 145 -10.34 -1.61 -25.30
CA THR A 145 -11.15 -0.97 -26.35
C THR A 145 -10.28 -0.50 -27.52
N ASN A 146 -9.17 0.17 -27.25
CA ASN A 146 -8.27 0.67 -28.29
C ASN A 146 -7.70 -0.48 -29.13
N ASN A 147 -7.23 -1.56 -28.48
CA ASN A 147 -6.72 -2.74 -29.19
C ASN A 147 -7.80 -3.39 -30.07
N PHE A 148 -9.06 -3.42 -29.61
CA PHE A 148 -10.16 -3.95 -30.41
C PHE A 148 -10.40 -3.10 -31.67
N ILE A 149 -10.41 -1.77 -31.54
CA ILE A 149 -10.58 -0.84 -32.67
C ILE A 149 -9.42 -0.99 -33.66
N GLU A 150 -8.17 -1.02 -33.20
CA GLU A 150 -7.00 -1.12 -34.08
C GLU A 150 -6.95 -2.45 -34.84
N ASN A 151 -7.33 -3.56 -34.19
CA ASN A 151 -7.25 -4.88 -34.80
C ASN A 151 -8.41 -5.15 -35.79
N ASN A 152 -9.61 -4.59 -35.55
CA ASN A 152 -10.82 -4.95 -36.28
C ASN A 152 -11.39 -3.83 -37.16
N LEU A 153 -11.08 -2.56 -36.91
CA LEU A 153 -11.72 -1.42 -37.57
C LEU A 153 -10.77 -0.53 -38.38
N LYS A 154 -9.44 -0.72 -38.28
CA LYS A 154 -8.49 -0.03 -39.18
C LYS A 154 -8.50 -0.69 -40.58
N PRO A 155 -8.74 0.06 -41.66
CA PRO A 155 -8.82 -0.49 -43.02
C PRO A 155 -7.50 -1.15 -43.45
N ALA A 156 -7.60 -2.28 -44.17
CA ALA A 156 -6.50 -3.15 -44.57
C ALA A 156 -5.39 -2.44 -45.39
N ASN A 157 -5.72 -1.32 -46.05
CA ASN A 157 -4.78 -0.52 -46.85
C ASN A 157 -3.72 0.23 -46.02
N SER A 158 -3.75 0.14 -44.69
CA SER A 158 -2.74 0.75 -43.80
C SER A 158 -1.69 -0.23 -43.28
N ARG A 159 -1.76 -1.53 -43.65
CA ARG A 159 -0.86 -2.59 -43.17
C ARG A 159 0.30 -2.91 -44.12
N SER A 160 0.47 -2.15 -45.20
CA SER A 160 1.51 -2.36 -46.22
C SER A 160 2.29 -1.08 -46.53
N VAL A 161 3.21 -0.71 -45.63
CA VAL A 161 4.49 -0.02 -45.94
C VAL A 161 5.50 -0.45 -44.88
#